data_AF-A0A929BMP8-F1
#
_entry.id   AF-A0A929BMP8-F1
#
_cell.length_a   1.000
_cell.length_b   1.000
_cell.length_c   1.000
_cell.angle_alpha   90.00
_cell.angle_beta   90.00
_cell.angle_gamma   90.00
#
_symmetry.space_group_name_H-M   'P 1'
#
loop_
_entity.id
_entity.type
_entity.pdbx_description
1 polymer ?
#
loop_
_entity_poly.entity_id
_entity_poly.type
_entity_poly.pdbx_seq_one_letter_code
_entity_poly.pdbx_strand_id
1 'polypeptide(L)'
;MTQILMPELAALAPALIIFDKGGTLIGFHGMWSAWVMELARRLEDVTGLPVANRLFRVMGFDPDSGRIAPDGRLAMTPMAGLRTLTVDLLCETGLSQQASEAM
;
A
#
# COMPACT_ATOMS: atom_id res chain seq x y z
N MET A 1 -6.60 29.02 24.72
CA MET A 1 -6.68 28.03 23.63
C MET A 1 -5.65 26.94 23.93
N THR A 2 -6.02 25.95 24.74
CA THR A 2 -5.08 24.92 25.22
C THR A 2 -4.87 23.94 24.07
N GLN A 3 -3.67 23.94 23.47
CA GLN A 3 -3.31 22.92 22.49
C GLN A 3 -3.39 21.55 23.16
N ILE A 4 -4.27 20.70 22.62
CA ILE A 4 -4.24 19.26 22.86
C ILE A 4 -3.01 18.74 22.11
N LEU A 5 -1.83 18.84 22.73
CA LEU A 5 -0.67 18.06 22.33
C LEU A 5 -0.71 16.79 23.18
N MET A 6 -0.95 15.66 22.52
CA MET A 6 -0.89 14.35 23.15
C MET A 6 0.49 14.18 23.79
N PRO A 7 0.61 13.97 25.12
CA PRO A 7 1.89 13.96 25.84
C PRO A 7 2.89 12.94 25.30
N GLU A 8 2.40 11.89 24.65
CA GLU A 8 3.21 10.84 24.02
C GLU A 8 3.99 11.34 22.79
N LEU A 9 3.49 12.38 22.11
CA LEU A 9 4.20 13.01 20.99
C LEU A 9 5.34 13.94 21.46
N ALA A 10 5.24 14.50 22.66
CA ALA A 10 6.29 15.36 23.22
C ALA A 10 7.58 14.57 23.50
N ALA A 11 7.48 13.27 23.78
CA ALA A 11 8.62 12.38 23.98
C ALA A 11 9.35 12.03 22.68
N LEU A 12 8.68 12.11 21.52
CA LEU A 12 9.30 11.76 20.23
C LEU A 12 10.36 12.78 19.78
N ALA A 13 10.28 14.03 20.26
CA ALA A 13 11.19 15.14 19.91
C ALA A 13 11.68 15.13 18.43
N PRO A 14 10.77 15.02 17.44
CA PRO A 14 11.18 14.82 16.06
C PRO A 14 11.86 16.08 15.51
N ALA A 15 13.00 15.90 14.82
CA ALA A 15 13.68 17.00 14.13
C ALA A 15 12.91 17.49 12.88
N LEU A 16 12.02 16.66 12.34
CA LEU A 16 11.22 16.96 11.15
C LEU A 16 9.90 16.20 11.18
N ILE A 17 8.81 16.88 10.80
CA ILE A 17 7.50 16.29 10.56
C ILE A 17 7.09 16.65 9.13
N ILE A 18 6.72 15.66 8.33
CA ILE A 18 6.24 15.85 6.96
C ILE A 18 4.76 15.48 6.94
N PHE A 19 3.95 16.37 6.39
CA PHE A 19 2.52 16.15 6.16
C PHE A 19 2.27 15.80 4.69
N ASP A 20 1.28 14.96 4.43
CA ASP A 20 0.72 14.77 3.08
C ASP A 20 0.08 16.08 2.57
N LYS A 21 -0.21 16.17 1.26
CA LYS A 21 -0.90 17.29 0.60
C LYS A 21 -2.20 17.72 1.30
N GLY A 22 -2.86 16.81 2.00
CA GLY A 22 -4.08 17.10 2.78
C GLY A 22 -3.84 17.70 4.16
N GLY A 23 -2.58 17.87 4.58
CA GLY A 23 -2.22 18.25 5.96
C GLY A 23 -2.30 17.06 6.94
N THR A 24 -2.40 15.83 6.44
CA THR A 24 -2.50 14.62 7.27
C THR A 24 -1.11 14.14 7.66
N LEU A 25 -0.89 13.90 8.96
CA LEU A 25 0.28 13.19 9.43
C LEU A 25 0.10 11.70 9.13
N ILE A 26 0.87 11.17 8.18
CA ILE A 26 0.82 9.75 7.83
C ILE A 26 2.18 9.09 8.05
N GLY A 27 2.17 7.96 8.75
CA GLY A 27 3.29 7.02 8.69
C GLY A 27 3.20 6.25 7.38
N PHE A 28 3.82 6.75 6.30
CA PHE A 28 3.63 6.20 4.95
C PHE A 28 3.84 4.69 4.88
N HIS A 29 4.96 4.19 5.41
CA HIS A 29 5.23 2.75 5.45
C HIS A 29 4.18 1.99 6.29
N GLY A 30 3.88 2.45 7.51
CA GLY A 30 2.91 1.76 8.37
C GLY A 30 1.52 1.62 7.74
N MET A 31 1.03 2.71 7.12
CA MET A 31 -0.28 2.73 6.49
C MET A 31 -0.34 1.84 5.23
N TRP A 32 0.61 2.02 4.33
CA TRP A 32 0.57 1.38 3.02
C TRP A 32 1.08 -0.07 3.02
N SER A 33 1.97 -0.43 3.94
CA SER A 33 2.42 -1.83 4.10
C SER A 33 1.27 -2.70 4.59
N ALA A 34 0.48 -2.23 5.57
CA ALA A 34 -0.72 -2.95 6.01
C ALA A 34 -1.74 -3.12 4.88
N TRP A 35 -1.95 -2.05 4.09
CA TRP A 35 -2.87 -2.08 2.96
C TRP A 35 -2.47 -3.10 1.88
N VAL A 36 -1.20 -3.11 1.45
CA VAL A 36 -0.76 -4.02 0.37
C VAL A 36 -0.73 -5.47 0.81
N MET A 37 -0.37 -5.74 2.07
CA MET A 37 -0.45 -7.09 2.64
C MET A 37 -1.89 -7.60 2.70
N GLU A 38 -2.84 -6.76 3.12
CA GLU A 38 -4.25 -7.13 3.16
C GLU A 38 -4.85 -7.30 1.76
N LEU A 39 -4.46 -6.46 0.79
CA LEU A 39 -4.85 -6.61 -0.61
C LEU A 39 -4.36 -7.96 -1.16
N ALA A 40 -3.09 -8.30 -0.97
CA ALA A 40 -2.53 -9.59 -1.38
C ALA A 40 -3.33 -10.74 -0.78
N ARG A 41 -3.53 -10.73 0.54
CA ARG A 41 -4.30 -11.76 1.25
C ARG A 41 -5.70 -11.94 0.68
N ARG A 42 -6.43 -10.85 0.43
CA ARG A 42 -7.79 -10.91 -0.14
C ARG A 42 -7.81 -11.47 -1.56
N LEU A 43 -6.85 -11.07 -2.38
CA LEU A 43 -6.76 -11.60 -3.75
C LEU A 43 -6.47 -13.09 -3.73
N GLU A 44 -5.55 -13.57 -2.88
CA GLU A 44 -5.26 -15.00 -2.74
C GLU A 44 -6.48 -15.77 -2.20
N ASP A 45 -7.19 -15.23 -1.19
CA ASP A 45 -8.39 -15.85 -0.63
C ASP A 45 -9.51 -16.03 -1.67
N VAL A 46 -9.76 -15.01 -2.48
CA VAL A 46 -10.88 -15.01 -3.46
C VAL A 46 -10.53 -15.82 -4.70
N THR A 47 -9.28 -15.75 -5.16
CA THR A 47 -8.86 -16.39 -6.41
C THR A 47 -8.33 -17.81 -6.21
N GLY A 48 -7.86 -18.15 -5.02
CA GLY A 48 -7.10 -19.37 -4.76
C GLY A 48 -5.73 -19.41 -5.45
N LEU A 49 -5.24 -18.29 -5.97
CA LEU A 49 -3.97 -18.19 -6.69
C LEU A 49 -2.88 -17.51 -5.86
N PRO A 50 -1.60 -17.93 -5.98
CA PRO A 50 -0.50 -17.35 -5.20
C PRO A 50 0.01 -16.05 -5.83
N VAL A 51 -0.68 -14.94 -5.60
CA VAL A 51 -0.40 -13.64 -6.23
C VAL A 51 0.45 -12.69 -5.38
N ALA A 52 0.59 -12.94 -4.07
CA ALA A 52 1.19 -11.98 -3.13
C ALA A 52 2.60 -11.53 -3.53
N ASN A 53 3.51 -12.47 -3.78
CA ASN A 53 4.91 -12.16 -4.11
C ASN A 53 5.06 -11.36 -5.42
N ARG A 54 4.16 -11.59 -6.39
CA ARG A 54 4.18 -10.83 -7.64
C ARG A 54 3.61 -9.43 -7.42
N LEU A 55 2.53 -9.32 -6.65
CA LEU A 55 1.93 -8.05 -6.30
C LEU A 55 2.91 -7.16 -5.54
N PHE A 56 3.57 -7.69 -4.50
CA PHE A 56 4.55 -6.94 -3.70
C PHE A 56 5.65 -6.36 -4.57
N ARG A 57 6.23 -7.18 -5.45
CA ARG A 57 7.27 -6.76 -6.39
C ARG A 57 6.80 -5.66 -7.33
N VAL A 58 5.62 -5.81 -7.94
CA VAL A 58 5.05 -4.83 -8.87
C VAL A 58 4.72 -3.51 -8.16
N MET A 59 4.25 -3.60 -6.91
CA MET A 59 3.93 -2.43 -6.08
C MET A 59 5.19 -1.71 -5.57
N GLY A 60 6.35 -2.38 -5.55
CA GLY A 60 7.58 -1.88 -4.93
C GLY A 60 7.55 -1.99 -3.40
N PHE A 61 6.85 -2.99 -2.88
CA PHE A 61 6.78 -3.32 -1.45
C PHE A 61 7.74 -4.47 -1.13
N ASP A 62 8.54 -4.28 -0.08
CA ASP A 62 9.39 -5.31 0.51
C ASP A 62 8.71 -5.90 1.75
N PRO A 63 8.25 -7.17 1.70
CA PRO A 63 7.56 -7.79 2.82
C PRO A 63 8.48 -8.08 4.02
N ASP A 64 9.80 -8.18 3.82
CA ASP A 64 10.74 -8.50 4.91
C ASP A 64 11.00 -7.28 5.79
N SER A 65 11.23 -6.12 5.17
CA SER A 65 11.44 -4.86 5.89
C SER A 65 10.16 -4.08 6.18
N GLY A 66 9.05 -4.46 5.53
CA GLY A 66 7.79 -3.71 5.57
C GLY A 66 7.92 -2.31 4.96
N ARG A 67 8.90 -2.09 4.07
CA ARG A 67 9.15 -0.78 3.44
C ARG A 67 8.63 -0.73 2.02
N ILE A 68 8.35 0.48 1.58
CA ILE A 68 7.90 0.78 0.22
C ILE A 68 8.97 1.60 -0.46
N ALA A 69 9.36 1.17 -1.65
CA ALA A 69 10.30 1.89 -2.48
C ALA A 69 9.71 3.26 -2.85
N PRO A 70 10.45 4.37 -2.67
CA PRO A 70 9.94 5.72 -2.92
C PRO A 70 9.62 5.97 -4.40
N ASP A 71 10.28 5.25 -5.31
CA ASP A 71 10.04 5.21 -6.75
C ASP A 71 9.13 4.03 -7.18
N GLY A 72 8.65 3.24 -6.23
CA GLY A 72 7.76 2.11 -6.45
C GLY A 72 6.37 2.53 -6.91
N ARG A 73 5.65 1.62 -7.58
CA ARG A 73 4.32 1.91 -8.13
C ARG A 73 3.34 2.36 -7.06
N LEU A 74 3.38 1.77 -5.86
CA LEU A 74 2.50 2.14 -4.75
C LEU A 74 2.71 3.60 -4.29
N ALA A 75 3.93 4.12 -4.39
CA ALA A 75 4.25 5.51 -4.04
C ALA A 75 3.93 6.50 -5.17
N MET A 76 4.10 6.07 -6.43
CA MET A 76 4.12 6.97 -7.57
C MET A 76 2.87 6.91 -8.46
N THR A 77 1.99 5.93 -8.26
CA THR A 77 0.86 5.67 -9.15
C THR A 77 -0.47 6.01 -8.47
N PRO A 78 -1.36 6.76 -9.12
CA PRO A 78 -2.72 6.97 -8.61
C PRO A 78 -3.49 5.65 -8.45
N MET A 79 -4.48 5.61 -7.56
CA MET A 79 -5.28 4.42 -7.27
C MET A 79 -5.86 3.74 -8.51
N ALA A 80 -6.32 4.50 -9.51
CA ALA A 80 -6.83 3.94 -10.77
C ALA A 80 -5.76 3.16 -11.53
N GLY A 81 -4.53 3.66 -11.56
CA GLY A 81 -3.40 2.96 -12.17
C GLY A 81 -2.96 1.73 -11.38
N LEU A 82 -3.02 1.78 -10.04
CA LEU A 82 -2.78 0.61 -9.19
C LEU A 82 -3.82 -0.49 -9.43
N ARG A 83 -5.08 -0.10 -9.65
CA ARG A 83 -6.15 -1.03 -10.03
C ARG A 83 -5.86 -1.69 -11.36
N THR A 84 -5.51 -0.92 -12.40
CA THR A 84 -5.11 -1.49 -13.71
C THR A 84 -3.95 -2.47 -13.56
N LEU A 85 -2.90 -2.08 -12.83
CA LEU A 85 -1.76 -2.97 -12.56
C LEU A 85 -2.17 -4.28 -11.87
N THR A 86 -3.12 -4.21 -10.94
CA THR A 86 -3.63 -5.39 -10.23
C THR A 86 -4.46 -6.28 -11.16
N VAL A 87 -5.32 -5.70 -11.99
CA VAL A 87 -6.11 -6.43 -12.99
C VAL A 87 -5.19 -7.14 -13.99
N ASP A 88 -4.19 -6.44 -14.52
CA ASP A 88 -3.22 -7.00 -15.46
C ASP A 88 -2.48 -8.19 -14.84
N LEU A 89 -2.03 -8.05 -13.58
CA LEU A 89 -1.38 -9.11 -12.84
C LEU A 89 -2.26 -10.36 -12.67
N LEU A 90 -3.56 -10.18 -12.39
CA LEU A 90 -4.51 -11.29 -12.24
C LEU A 90 -4.80 -11.98 -13.58
N CYS A 91 -4.88 -11.22 -14.68
CA CYS A 91 -4.98 -11.79 -16.02
C CYS A 91 -3.75 -12.62 -16.36
N GLU A 92 -2.56 -12.15 -16.00
CA GLU A 92 -1.30 -12.88 -16.16
C GLU A 92 -1.21 -14.14 -15.27
N THR A 93 -2.05 -14.27 -14.24
CA THR A 93 -2.14 -15.48 -13.42
C THR A 93 -3.24 -16.45 -13.89
N GLY A 94 -3.93 -16.13 -14.99
CA GLY A 94 -4.89 -17.01 -15.67
C GLY A 94 -6.36 -16.65 -15.44
N LEU A 95 -6.68 -15.55 -14.75
CA LEU A 95 -8.06 -15.06 -14.68
C LEU A 95 -8.47 -14.42 -16.01
N SER A 96 -9.77 -14.49 -16.32
CA SER A 96 -10.31 -13.70 -17.43
C SER A 96 -10.31 -12.22 -17.06
N GLN A 97 -10.24 -11.35 -18.07
CA GLN A 97 -10.34 -9.90 -17.88
C GLN A 97 -11.56 -9.50 -17.03
N GLN A 98 -12.72 -10.10 -17.34
CA GLN A 98 -13.95 -9.82 -16.61
C GLN A 98 -13.88 -10.25 -15.14
N ALA A 99 -13.28 -11.41 -14.85
CA ALA A 99 -13.11 -11.86 -13.48
C ALA A 99 -12.12 -10.98 -12.71
N SER A 100 -11.00 -10.60 -13.33
CA SER A 100 -10.00 -9.70 -12.75
C SER A 100 -10.57 -8.30 -12.45
N GLU A 101 -11.40 -7.75 -13.33
CA GLU A 101 -12.06 -6.45 -13.13
C GLU A 101 -13.16 -6.48 -12.07
N ALA A 102 -13.70 -7.65 -11.72
CA ALA A 102 -14.73 -7.80 -10.70
C ALA A 102 -14.17 -7.88 -9.27
N MET A 103 -12.83 -7.99 -9.12
CA MET A 103 -12.12 -7.94 -7.85
C MET A 103 -11.92 -6.50 -7.36
#